data_AF-A0A950Z4A1-F1
#
_entry.id   AF-A0A950Z4A1-F1
#
_cell.length_a   1.000
_cell.length_b   1.000
_cell.length_c   1.000
_cell.angle_alpha   90.00
_cell.angle_beta   90.00
_cell.angle_gamma   90.00
#
_symmetry.space_group_name_H-M   'P 1'
#
loop_
_entity.id
_entity.type
_entity.pdbx_description
1 polymer ?
#
loop_
_entity_poly.entity_id
_entity_poly.type
_entity_poly.pdbx_seq_one_letter_code
_entity_poly.pdbx_strand_id
1 'polypeptide(L)'
;VDQQERTMGRTKRDSIELEDKPSDSHVARTDQDEFGKIFRRNMPYGNIADHGTMFVGFSAEQKRLSKMLDSMAGLITGGRDALTRFTEPLTGSYYFVPSVESLLRFR
;
A
#
# COMPACT_ATOMS: atom_id res chain seq x y z
N VAL A 1 -7.17 -7.61 -19.66
CA VAL A 1 -6.60 -6.42 -18.98
C VAL A 1 -7.57 -5.94 -17.91
N ASP A 2 -8.86 -5.90 -18.22
CA ASP A 2 -9.97 -5.44 -17.39
C ASP A 2 -9.97 -6.03 -15.97
N GLN A 3 -9.72 -7.34 -15.82
CA GLN A 3 -9.64 -7.96 -14.49
C GLN A 3 -8.49 -7.39 -13.62
N GLN A 4 -7.36 -7.05 -14.22
CA GLN A 4 -6.22 -6.45 -13.51
C GLN A 4 -6.56 -5.01 -13.09
N GLU A 5 -7.22 -4.26 -13.96
CA GLU A 5 -7.69 -2.90 -13.67
C GLU A 5 -8.72 -2.90 -12.54
N ARG A 6 -9.66 -3.85 -12.54
CA ARG A 6 -10.61 -4.05 -11.45
C ARG A 6 -9.94 -4.48 -10.14
N THR A 7 -8.89 -5.30 -10.21
CA THR A 7 -8.08 -5.69 -9.04
C THR A 7 -7.36 -4.47 -8.45
N MET A 8 -6.81 -3.59 -9.30
CA MET A 8 -6.10 -2.39 -8.84
C MET A 8 -7.04 -1.25 -8.46
N GLY A 9 -8.18 -1.10 -9.14
CA GLY A 9 -9.09 0.05 -9.06
C GLY A 9 -8.70 1.22 -9.99
N ARG A 10 -7.80 1.00 -10.96
CA ARG A 10 -7.35 2.01 -11.94
C ARG A 10 -7.10 1.40 -13.30
N THR A 11 -7.21 2.20 -14.36
CA THR A 11 -6.79 1.80 -15.71
C THR A 11 -5.28 1.54 -15.73
N LYS A 12 -4.85 0.51 -16.46
CA LYS A 12 -3.48 0.02 -16.43
C LYS A 12 -2.53 0.93 -17.21
N ARG A 13 -3.00 1.47 -18.34
CA ARG A 13 -2.19 2.29 -19.24
C ARG A 13 -1.93 3.68 -18.67
N ASP A 14 -3.00 4.33 -18.22
CA ASP A 14 -2.97 5.77 -17.90
C ASP A 14 -3.18 6.04 -16.40
N SER A 15 -3.37 4.99 -15.58
CA SER A 15 -3.56 5.11 -14.13
C SER A 15 -4.73 6.04 -13.76
N ILE A 16 -5.81 5.99 -14.54
CA ILE A 16 -7.05 6.74 -14.25
C ILE A 16 -7.87 5.92 -13.26
N GLU A 17 -8.39 6.56 -12.22
CA GLU A 17 -9.22 5.87 -11.24
C GLU A 17 -10.54 5.42 -11.84
N LEU A 18 -10.99 4.21 -11.49
CA LEU A 18 -12.29 3.71 -11.94
C LEU A 18 -13.41 4.29 -11.07
N GLU A 19 -14.48 4.77 -11.70
CA GLU A 19 -15.70 5.19 -11.01
C GLU A 19 -16.40 3.99 -10.35
N ASP A 20 -16.61 2.91 -11.11
CA ASP A 20 -17.04 1.58 -10.63
C ASP A 20 -15.82 0.72 -10.26
N LYS A 21 -15.05 1.15 -9.25
CA LYS A 21 -14.01 0.29 -8.66
C LYS A 21 -14.66 -0.71 -7.69
N PRO A 22 -14.33 -2.01 -7.77
CA PRO A 22 -14.78 -2.98 -6.77
C PRO A 22 -14.32 -2.61 -5.36
N SER A 23 -15.13 -2.98 -4.35
CA SER A 23 -14.82 -2.71 -2.94
C SER A 23 -13.58 -3.46 -2.43
N ASP A 24 -13.19 -4.54 -3.11
CA ASP A 24 -11.97 -5.30 -2.81
C ASP A 24 -10.76 -4.89 -3.65
N SER A 25 -10.89 -3.89 -4.53
CA SER A 25 -9.78 -3.35 -5.31
C SER A 25 -8.73 -2.69 -4.41
N HIS A 26 -7.45 -2.72 -4.81
CA HIS A 26 -6.36 -2.15 -4.02
C HIS A 26 -6.56 -0.67 -3.69
N VAL A 27 -7.07 0.13 -4.64
CA VAL A 27 -7.42 1.54 -4.40
C VAL A 27 -8.51 1.67 -3.34
N ALA A 28 -9.59 0.89 -3.42
CA ALA A 28 -10.66 0.95 -2.41
C ALA A 28 -10.16 0.52 -1.02
N ARG A 29 -9.26 -0.46 -0.96
CA ARG A 29 -8.69 -0.95 0.31
C ARG A 29 -7.69 0.00 0.95
N THR A 30 -7.12 0.92 0.17
CA THR A 30 -6.07 1.85 0.63
C THR A 30 -6.44 3.31 0.36
N ASP A 31 -7.74 3.61 0.31
CA ASP A 31 -8.26 4.92 -0.02
C ASP A 31 -7.68 5.99 0.92
N GLN A 32 -6.92 6.92 0.34
CA GLN A 32 -6.25 7.95 1.12
C GLN A 32 -7.15 9.13 1.47
N ASP A 33 -8.33 9.26 0.86
CA ASP A 33 -9.36 10.20 1.31
C ASP A 33 -10.06 9.68 2.57
N GLU A 34 -10.17 8.36 2.73
CA GLU A 34 -10.70 7.74 3.95
C GLU A 34 -9.65 7.62 5.06
N PHE A 35 -8.48 7.04 4.76
CA PHE A 35 -7.46 6.71 5.77
C PHE A 35 -6.42 7.81 5.99
N GLY A 36 -6.40 8.82 5.13
CA GLY A 36 -5.43 9.91 5.13
C GLY A 36 -4.23 9.65 4.23
N LYS A 37 -3.58 10.74 3.81
CA LYS A 37 -2.47 10.69 2.85
C LYS A 37 -1.20 10.12 3.47
N ILE A 38 -0.48 9.31 2.68
CA ILE A 38 0.86 8.80 3.00
C ILE A 38 1.82 9.11 1.86
N PHE A 39 3.10 9.29 2.18
CA PHE A 39 4.14 9.38 1.16
C PHE A 39 4.73 7.99 0.91
N ARG A 40 4.76 7.54 -0.34
CA ARG A 40 5.26 6.20 -0.70
C ARG A 40 6.55 6.32 -1.50
N ARG A 41 7.51 5.44 -1.20
CA ARG A 41 8.79 5.32 -1.93
C ARG A 41 9.02 3.88 -2.36
N ASN A 42 8.02 3.33 -3.05
CA ASN A 42 8.04 1.95 -3.51
C ASN A 42 9.04 1.78 -4.66
N MET A 43 9.76 0.67 -4.67
CA MET A 43 10.70 0.32 -5.73
C MET A 43 10.49 -1.13 -6.17
N PRO A 44 10.56 -1.43 -7.47
CA PRO A 44 10.64 -2.82 -7.92
C PRO A 44 11.98 -3.42 -7.50
N TYR A 45 12.02 -4.74 -7.28
CA TYR A 45 13.25 -5.47 -6.99
C TYR A 45 13.25 -6.83 -7.68
N GLY A 46 14.44 -7.43 -7.77
CA GLY A 46 14.59 -8.85 -8.07
C GLY A 46 15.14 -9.18 -9.46
N ASN A 47 14.96 -10.45 -9.83
CA ASN A 47 15.35 -11.05 -11.10
C ASN A 47 14.18 -11.85 -11.70
N ILE A 48 14.41 -12.65 -12.75
CA ILE A 48 13.33 -13.41 -13.41
C ILE A 48 12.62 -14.40 -12.48
N ALA A 49 13.36 -15.05 -11.57
CA ALA A 49 12.82 -16.04 -10.64
C ALA A 49 12.12 -15.38 -9.44
N ASP A 50 12.77 -14.40 -8.81
CA ASP A 50 12.27 -13.73 -7.61
C ASP A 50 12.20 -12.23 -7.83
N HIS A 51 11.01 -11.67 -7.91
CA HIS A 51 10.79 -10.24 -8.11
C HIS A 51 9.48 -9.76 -7.52
N GLY A 52 9.39 -8.46 -7.31
CA GLY A 52 8.17 -7.82 -6.82
C GLY A 52 8.37 -6.36 -6.52
N THR A 53 7.67 -5.87 -5.50
CA THR A 53 7.76 -4.48 -5.03
C THR A 53 8.25 -4.44 -3.59
N MET A 54 9.26 -3.64 -3.31
CA MET A 54 9.59 -3.20 -1.96
C MET A 54 8.68 -2.02 -1.62
N PHE A 55 7.71 -2.25 -0.73
CA PHE A 55 6.82 -1.18 -0.25
C PHE A 55 7.49 -0.40 0.88
N VAL A 56 7.51 0.93 0.77
CA VAL A 56 7.96 1.83 1.84
C VAL A 56 7.00 3.00 1.94
N GLY A 57 6.30 3.10 3.07
CA GLY A 57 5.34 4.18 3.36
C GLY A 57 5.78 5.04 4.53
N PHE A 58 5.67 6.35 4.38
CA PHE A 58 5.93 7.35 5.40
C PHE A 58 4.62 8.06 5.76
N SER A 59 4.40 8.25 7.05
CA SER A 59 3.27 8.99 7.60
C SER A 59 3.70 9.69 8.88
N ALA A 60 3.14 10.88 9.14
CA ALA A 60 3.29 11.55 10.42
C ALA A 60 2.63 10.76 11.57
N GLU A 61 1.65 9.92 11.25
CA GLU A 61 0.94 9.07 12.21
C GLU A 61 0.95 7.62 11.73
N GLN A 62 1.53 6.71 12.52
CA GLN A 62 1.58 5.28 12.20
C GLN A 62 0.17 4.68 11.99
N LYS A 63 -0.84 5.21 12.69
CA LYS A 63 -2.24 4.76 12.61
C LYS A 63 -2.82 4.76 11.19
N ARG A 64 -2.36 5.66 10.31
CA ARG A 64 -2.81 5.68 8.90
C ARG A 64 -2.36 4.41 8.17
N LEU A 65 -1.09 4.03 8.35
CA LEU A 65 -0.50 2.83 7.75
C LEU A 65 -1.17 1.56 8.32
N SER A 66 -1.38 1.50 9.64
CA SER A 66 -2.00 0.32 10.25
C SER A 66 -3.43 0.11 9.77
N LYS A 67 -4.25 1.17 9.67
CA LYS A 67 -5.61 1.08 9.17
C LYS A 67 -5.70 0.59 7.72
N MET A 68 -4.80 1.06 6.84
CA MET A 68 -4.73 0.56 5.47
C MET A 68 -4.38 -0.93 5.44
N LEU A 69 -3.44 -1.38 6.28
CA LEU A 69 -3.11 -2.81 6.38
C LEU A 69 -4.26 -3.65 6.94
N ASP A 70 -4.96 -3.16 7.97
CA ASP A 70 -6.14 -3.84 8.53
C ASP A 70 -7.25 -3.98 7.47
N SER A 71 -7.48 -2.93 6.67
CA SER A 71 -8.39 -2.96 5.52
C SER A 71 -7.96 -4.02 4.51
N MET A 72 -6.69 -4.03 4.11
CA MET A 72 -6.15 -4.98 3.14
C MET A 72 -6.22 -6.44 3.63
N ALA A 73 -6.06 -6.67 4.93
CA ALA A 73 -6.18 -7.98 5.56
C ALA A 73 -7.64 -8.43 5.74
N GLY A 74 -8.62 -7.57 5.43
CA GLY A 74 -10.04 -7.86 5.58
C GLY A 74 -10.56 -7.71 7.01
N LEU A 75 -9.81 -7.08 7.91
CA LEU A 75 -10.20 -6.90 9.30
C LEU A 75 -11.28 -5.81 9.49
N ILE A 76 -11.47 -4.94 8.50
CA ILE A 76 -12.47 -3.87 8.55
C ILE A 76 -13.80 -4.29 7.93
N THR A 77 -13.79 -4.84 6.71
CA THR A 77 -15.04 -5.17 5.99
C THR A 77 -15.20 -6.66 5.65
N GLY A 78 -14.33 -7.54 6.17
CA GLY A 78 -14.37 -8.99 5.94
C GLY A 78 -13.74 -9.48 4.63
N GLY A 79 -13.45 -8.58 3.68
CA GLY A 79 -12.84 -8.92 2.39
C GLY A 79 -11.38 -8.48 2.32
N ARG A 80 -10.46 -9.40 2.01
CA ARG A 80 -9.05 -9.06 1.74
C ARG A 80 -8.90 -8.29 0.44
N ASP A 81 -7.81 -7.55 0.31
CA ASP A 81 -7.39 -6.88 -0.91
C ASP A 81 -7.15 -7.87 -2.06
N ALA A 82 -7.78 -7.62 -3.20
CA ALA A 82 -7.67 -8.46 -4.39
C ALA A 82 -6.23 -8.57 -4.91
N LEU A 83 -5.39 -7.54 -4.75
CA LEU A 83 -3.98 -7.55 -5.17
C LEU A 83 -3.20 -8.68 -4.50
N THR A 84 -3.50 -8.95 -3.22
CA THR A 84 -2.78 -9.97 -2.45
C THR A 84 -3.02 -11.39 -2.97
N ARG A 85 -3.96 -11.61 -3.89
CA ARG A 85 -4.12 -12.91 -4.58
C ARG A 85 -2.95 -13.23 -5.52
N PHE A 86 -2.16 -12.22 -5.89
CA PHE A 86 -1.08 -12.32 -6.88
C PHE A 86 0.29 -11.96 -6.31
N THR A 87 0.33 -11.44 -5.08
CA THR A 87 1.57 -11.06 -4.39
C THR A 87 1.45 -11.34 -2.90
N GLU A 88 2.54 -11.76 -2.29
CA GLU A 88 2.61 -12.09 -0.87
C GLU A 88 3.61 -11.17 -0.16
N PRO A 89 3.24 -10.54 0.96
CA PRO A 89 4.19 -9.79 1.77
C PRO A 89 5.12 -10.74 2.50
N LEU A 90 6.40 -10.76 2.12
CA LEU A 90 7.42 -11.62 2.74
C LEU A 90 7.96 -11.06 4.07
N THR A 91 7.89 -9.73 4.26
CA THR A 91 8.43 -9.02 5.43
C THR A 91 7.53 -7.85 5.80
N GLY A 92 7.57 -7.42 7.07
CA GLY A 92 6.88 -6.21 7.53
C GLY A 92 7.47 -5.68 8.83
N SER A 93 7.58 -4.36 8.95
CA SER A 93 8.18 -3.68 10.12
C SER A 93 7.81 -2.21 10.14
N TYR A 94 7.72 -1.64 11.35
CA TYR A 94 7.60 -0.19 11.55
C TYR A 94 8.92 0.39 12.07
N TYR A 95 9.23 1.60 11.61
CA TYR A 95 10.38 2.38 12.07
C TYR A 95 9.95 3.82 12.30
N PHE A 96 10.69 4.51 13.16
CA PHE A 96 10.59 5.96 13.32
C PHE A 96 11.82 6.62 12.68
N VAL A 97 11.59 7.63 11.85
CA VAL A 97 12.65 8.44 11.25
C VAL A 97 12.72 9.76 12.01
N PRO A 98 13.69 9.94 12.93
CA PRO A 98 13.82 11.18 13.68
C PRO A 98 14.18 12.35 12.77
N SER A 99 13.95 13.57 13.23
CA SER A 99 14.54 14.76 12.61
C SER A 99 16.06 14.68 12.67
N VAL A 100 16.73 15.38 11.75
CA VAL A 100 18.20 15.47 11.74
C VAL A 100 18.71 16.01 13.07
N GLU A 101 18.04 17.00 13.65
CA GLU A 101 18.40 17.56 14.96
C GLU A 101 18.32 16.51 16.07
N SER A 102 17.22 15.76 16.17
CA SER A 102 17.08 14.71 17.17
C SER A 102 18.16 13.64 16.98
N LEU A 103 18.41 13.21 15.74
CA LEU A 103 19.43 12.21 15.42
C LEU A 103 20.84 12.65 15.85
N LEU A 104 21.19 13.93 15.65
CA LEU A 104 22.49 14.48 16.05
C LEU A 104 22.66 14.56 17.58
N ARG A 105 21.57 14.73 18.34
CA ARG A 105 21.60 14.73 19.81
C ARG A 105 21.78 13.35 20.44
N PHE A 106 21.61 12.28 19.65
CA PHE A 106 21.85 10.89 20.09
C PHE A 106 23.32 10.45 19.96
N ARG A 107 24.20 11.31 19.41
CA ARG A 107 25.63 11.03 19.27
C ARG A 107 26.43 11.54 20.46
#